data_AF-A0A6H2FAH9-F1
#
_entry.id   AF-A0A6H2FAH9-F1
#
_cell.length_a   1.000
_cell.length_b   1.000
_cell.length_c   1.000
_cell.angle_alpha   90.00
_cell.angle_beta   90.00
_cell.angle_gamma   90.00
#
_symmetry.space_group_name_H-M   'P 1'
#
loop_
_entity.id
_entity.type
_entity.pdbx_description
1 polymer ?
#
loop_
_entity_poly.entity_id
_entity_poly.type
_entity_poly.pdbx_seq_one_letter_code
_entity_poly.pdbx_strand_id
1 'polypeptide(L)'
;MFIIECIIFIIIIYLGKKTGGIGLGLFSCVGVLILTLCFNHKIGSIPLDVIAIILSVTIMISILYLSDGINYLIYYVNKLLIQQPKYIIIVAPIITYFITLITGTSYTALSIFPVIMHISKKNNIQPVYPLSISVVASQVAIIASPISAAFIYFSKILEPFGINYFILLTIFIPSTFIAVLLTSLFTSIWYNFNHKYDVTNITSYNDIEKKKLFSIKGKYSFILFCIGLGTILIYNVLCNIYNINNSIPRTESIILFMLTISLVIHLVCQTNIKKITQTKIFQMGIEACICIIGVAWFSDTFIHAHMNIIKLYILYIIPYKPIILVITLLFITSLCYSQAVTTRAIIPYLIILGVPVKTIISIFTAVAGVFILPTYPTILYAVEIDDTGSTKIGKYIFNHPFLIPGILIIVISIIINFIIIHFMI
;
A
#
# COMPACT_ATOMS: atom_id res chain seq x y z
N MET A 1 -2.21 32.54 -8.37
CA MET A 1 -1.04 31.64 -8.52
C MET A 1 -1.39 30.20 -8.12
N PHE A 2 -1.73 29.94 -6.86
CA PHE A 2 -2.12 28.60 -6.35
C PHE A 2 -3.08 27.81 -7.26
N ILE A 3 -4.23 28.39 -7.64
CA ILE A 3 -5.24 27.71 -8.47
C ILE A 3 -4.68 27.29 -9.84
N ILE A 4 -3.82 28.12 -10.45
CA ILE A 4 -3.20 27.83 -11.74
C ILE A 4 -2.27 26.63 -11.59
N GLU A 5 -1.45 26.61 -10.55
CA GLU A 5 -0.55 25.50 -10.26
C GLU A 5 -1.32 24.20 -9.91
N CYS A 6 -2.45 24.29 -9.21
CA CYS A 6 -3.35 23.15 -9.02
C CYS A 6 -3.87 22.58 -10.35
N ILE A 7 -4.28 23.45 -11.28
CA ILE A 7 -4.76 23.03 -12.59
C ILE A 7 -3.65 22.35 -13.38
N ILE A 8 -2.45 22.93 -13.38
CA ILE A 8 -1.26 22.33 -14.01
C ILE A 8 -0.98 20.96 -13.40
N PHE A 9 -1.02 20.85 -12.07
CA PHE A 9 -0.82 19.60 -11.35
C PHE A 9 -1.81 18.52 -11.83
N ILE A 10 -3.10 18.84 -11.86
CA ILE A 10 -4.15 17.92 -12.30
C ILE A 10 -3.97 17.52 -13.76
N ILE A 11 -3.65 18.46 -14.65
CA ILE A 11 -3.44 18.19 -16.08
C ILE A 11 -2.27 17.22 -16.29
N ILE A 12 -1.15 17.44 -15.59
CA ILE A 12 0.05 16.60 -15.72
C ILE A 12 -0.23 15.17 -15.25
N ILE A 13 -0.88 15.00 -14.10
CA ILE A 13 -1.30 13.68 -13.61
C ILE A 13 -2.29 13.03 -14.58
N TYR A 14 -3.24 13.79 -15.13
CA TYR A 14 -4.21 13.28 -16.10
C TYR A 14 -3.56 12.79 -17.40
N LEU A 15 -2.59 13.53 -17.95
CA LEU A 15 -1.84 13.14 -19.14
C LEU A 15 -0.96 11.92 -18.86
N GLY A 16 -0.23 11.93 -17.75
CA GLY A 16 0.64 10.84 -17.35
C GLY A 16 -0.09 9.52 -17.12
N LYS A 17 -1.29 9.57 -16.55
CA LYS A 17 -2.12 8.37 -16.34
C LYS A 17 -2.45 7.64 -17.65
N LYS A 18 -2.58 8.35 -18.78
CA LYS A 18 -2.91 7.73 -20.09
C LYS A 18 -1.78 6.89 -20.66
N THR A 19 -0.56 7.04 -20.15
CA THR A 19 0.67 6.42 -20.67
C THR A 19 1.26 5.37 -19.72
N GLY A 20 0.50 4.92 -18.72
CA GLY A 20 0.94 3.90 -17.75
C GLY A 20 1.73 4.49 -16.57
N GLY A 21 2.27 3.62 -15.70
CA GLY A 21 3.01 4.05 -14.51
C GLY A 21 4.32 4.75 -14.86
N ILE A 22 5.04 4.27 -15.89
CA ILE A 22 6.25 4.92 -16.40
C ILE A 22 5.92 6.33 -16.90
N GLY A 23 4.89 6.44 -17.75
CA GLY A 23 4.44 7.70 -18.31
C GLY A 23 4.03 8.69 -17.22
N LEU A 24 3.31 8.24 -16.20
CA LEU A 24 2.94 9.06 -15.05
C LEU A 24 4.16 9.64 -14.32
N GLY A 25 5.22 8.85 -14.14
CA GLY A 25 6.49 9.35 -13.59
C GLY A 25 7.13 10.42 -14.48
N LEU A 26 7.25 10.17 -15.78
CA LEU A 26 7.88 11.09 -16.73
C LEU A 26 7.14 12.43 -16.82
N PHE A 27 5.81 12.41 -16.97
CA PHE A 27 5.00 13.62 -17.00
C PHE A 27 5.13 14.41 -15.69
N SER A 28 5.19 13.73 -14.54
CA SER A 28 5.35 14.40 -13.25
C SER A 28 6.70 15.11 -13.11
N CYS A 29 7.78 14.57 -13.70
CA CYS A 29 9.07 15.28 -13.77
C CYS A 29 8.98 16.59 -14.57
N VAL A 30 8.18 16.62 -15.65
CA VAL A 30 7.88 17.88 -16.37
C VAL A 30 7.15 18.86 -15.45
N GLY A 31 6.27 18.38 -14.58
CA GLY A 31 5.61 19.19 -13.55
C GLY A 31 6.59 19.83 -12.57
N VAL A 32 7.61 19.09 -12.12
CA VAL A 32 8.69 19.65 -11.28
C VAL A 32 9.42 20.77 -12.02
N LEU A 33 9.75 20.58 -13.31
CA LEU A 33 10.40 21.62 -14.12
C LEU A 33 9.53 22.86 -14.26
N ILE A 34 8.23 22.70 -14.49
CA ILE A 34 7.30 23.84 -14.60
C ILE A 34 7.24 24.62 -13.28
N LEU A 35 7.09 23.93 -12.14
CA LEU A 35 7.05 24.60 -10.83
C LEU A 35 8.36 25.32 -10.49
N THR A 36 9.50 24.72 -10.83
CA THR A 36 10.81 25.29 -10.49
C THR A 36 11.25 26.38 -11.47
N LEU A 37 11.11 26.20 -12.78
CA LEU A 37 11.59 27.15 -13.80
C LEU A 37 10.57 28.24 -14.16
N CYS A 38 9.27 27.93 -14.17
CA CYS A 38 8.25 28.93 -14.55
C CYS A 38 7.69 29.68 -13.34
N PHE A 39 7.57 29.02 -12.18
CA PHE A 39 7.01 29.62 -10.96
C PHE A 39 8.07 29.91 -9.88
N ASN A 40 9.35 29.59 -10.12
CA ASN A 40 10.47 29.84 -9.21
C ASN A 40 10.30 29.22 -7.82
N HIS A 41 9.60 28.09 -7.73
CA HIS A 41 9.48 27.34 -6.48
C HIS A 41 10.75 26.55 -6.17
N LYS A 42 11.03 26.36 -4.88
CA LYS A 42 12.11 25.48 -4.44
C LYS A 42 11.77 24.04 -4.79
N ILE A 43 12.77 23.32 -5.28
CA ILE A 43 12.63 21.91 -5.63
C ILE A 43 12.40 21.07 -4.37
N GLY A 44 11.42 20.16 -4.43
CA GLY A 44 11.16 19.20 -3.37
C GLY A 44 12.22 18.10 -3.31
N SER A 45 11.98 17.12 -2.45
CA SER A 45 12.85 15.98 -2.20
C SER A 45 12.43 14.74 -3.00
N ILE A 46 13.42 14.01 -3.52
CA ILE A 46 13.19 12.71 -4.16
C ILE A 46 13.11 11.65 -3.05
N PRO A 47 12.09 10.78 -3.02
CA PRO A 47 11.91 9.79 -1.96
C PRO A 47 12.79 8.54 -2.18
N LEU A 48 14.11 8.70 -2.13
CA LEU A 48 15.09 7.63 -2.37
C LEU A 48 14.87 6.40 -1.48
N ASP A 49 14.50 6.62 -0.22
CA ASP A 49 14.16 5.57 0.75
C ASP A 49 13.06 4.64 0.25
N VAL A 50 11.98 5.22 -0.28
CA VAL A 50 10.81 4.46 -0.77
C VAL A 50 11.19 3.66 -2.00
N ILE A 51 11.95 4.27 -2.91
CA ILE A 51 12.45 3.61 -4.13
C ILE A 51 13.35 2.42 -3.77
N ALA A 52 14.26 2.59 -2.83
CA ALA A 52 15.15 1.53 -2.38
C ALA A 52 14.39 0.36 -1.72
N ILE A 53 13.35 0.66 -0.93
CA ILE A 53 12.47 -0.38 -0.37
C ILE A 53 11.78 -1.17 -1.49
N ILE A 54 11.19 -0.48 -2.47
CA ILE A 54 10.50 -1.13 -3.60
C ILE A 54 11.45 -2.03 -4.38
N LEU A 55 12.64 -1.53 -4.73
CA LEU A 55 13.67 -2.30 -5.42
C LEU A 55 14.07 -3.55 -4.62
N SER A 56 14.36 -3.42 -3.33
CA SER A 56 14.76 -4.56 -2.49
C SER A 56 13.67 -5.63 -2.39
N VAL A 57 12.41 -5.22 -2.21
CA VAL A 57 11.26 -6.12 -2.11
C VAL A 57 10.98 -6.79 -3.46
N THR A 58 11.03 -6.05 -4.57
CA THR A 58 10.77 -6.60 -5.90
C THR A 58 11.84 -7.61 -6.32
N ILE A 59 13.12 -7.35 -6.01
CA ILE A 59 14.20 -8.33 -6.19
C ILE A 59 13.92 -9.61 -5.39
N MET A 60 13.54 -9.46 -4.12
CA MET A 60 13.20 -10.59 -3.25
C MET A 60 12.04 -11.41 -3.81
N ILE A 61 10.95 -10.76 -4.22
CA ILE A 61 9.78 -11.46 -4.77
C ILE A 61 10.13 -12.11 -6.11
N SER A 62 10.95 -11.47 -6.96
CA SER A 62 11.44 -12.08 -8.20
C SER A 62 12.27 -13.33 -7.95
N ILE A 63 13.09 -13.36 -6.89
CA ILE A 63 13.83 -14.56 -6.48
C ILE A 63 12.86 -15.63 -5.92
N LEU A 64 11.86 -15.22 -5.14
CA LEU A 64 10.81 -16.12 -4.65
C LEU A 64 10.01 -16.74 -5.82
N TYR A 65 9.75 -15.97 -6.87
CA TYR A 65 9.11 -16.45 -8.10
C TYR A 65 9.99 -17.44 -8.85
N LEU A 66 11.26 -17.08 -9.09
CA LEU A 66 12.23 -17.93 -9.79
C LEU A 66 12.59 -19.22 -9.03
N SER A 67 12.24 -19.32 -7.74
CA SER A 67 12.43 -20.51 -6.90
C SER A 67 11.18 -21.39 -6.75
N ASP A 68 10.09 -21.12 -7.48
CA ASP A 68 8.75 -21.72 -7.29
C ASP A 68 8.07 -21.39 -5.95
N GLY A 69 8.57 -20.44 -5.17
CA GLY A 69 7.98 -20.07 -3.88
C GLY A 69 6.56 -19.50 -4.01
N ILE A 70 6.29 -18.75 -5.08
CA ILE A 70 4.94 -18.27 -5.37
C ILE A 70 4.01 -19.43 -5.76
N ASN A 71 4.49 -20.42 -6.52
CA ASN A 71 3.70 -21.62 -6.86
C ASN A 71 3.37 -22.45 -5.60
N TYR A 72 4.30 -22.53 -4.65
CA TYR A 72 4.06 -23.12 -3.33
C TYR A 72 2.96 -22.38 -2.55
N LEU A 73 3.02 -21.05 -2.50
CA LEU A 73 1.98 -20.22 -1.89
C LEU A 73 0.61 -20.48 -2.56
N ILE A 74 0.55 -20.46 -3.89
CA ILE A 74 -0.67 -20.76 -4.66
C ILE A 74 -1.22 -22.13 -4.31
N TYR A 75 -0.38 -23.16 -4.20
CA TYR A 75 -0.82 -24.50 -3.84
C TYR A 75 -1.47 -24.54 -2.44
N TYR A 76 -0.85 -23.92 -1.44
CA TYR A 76 -1.40 -23.91 -0.07
C TYR A 76 -2.67 -23.07 0.03
N VAL A 77 -2.72 -21.89 -0.58
CA VAL A 77 -3.92 -21.05 -0.57
C VAL A 77 -5.05 -21.74 -1.34
N ASN A 78 -4.76 -22.38 -2.48
CA ASN A 78 -5.74 -23.23 -3.17
C ASN A 78 -6.24 -24.32 -2.23
N LYS A 79 -5.35 -25.05 -1.57
CA LYS A 79 -5.71 -26.13 -0.63
C LYS A 79 -6.63 -25.64 0.49
N LEU A 80 -6.37 -24.46 1.05
CA LEU A 80 -7.21 -23.82 2.06
C LEU A 80 -8.61 -23.45 1.51
N LEU A 81 -8.71 -23.15 0.22
CA LEU A 81 -9.95 -22.69 -0.43
C LEU A 81 -10.67 -23.77 -1.24
N ILE A 82 -10.20 -25.04 -1.25
CA ILE A 82 -10.83 -26.16 -1.99
C ILE A 82 -12.29 -26.36 -1.58
N GLN A 83 -12.61 -26.18 -0.30
CA GLN A 83 -13.95 -26.49 0.22
C GLN A 83 -14.94 -25.33 0.06
N GLN A 84 -14.47 -24.08 0.09
CA GLN A 84 -15.35 -22.91 0.02
C GLN A 84 -14.67 -21.74 -0.71
N PRO A 85 -14.57 -21.79 -2.04
CA PRO A 85 -13.85 -20.77 -2.82
C PRO A 85 -14.50 -19.37 -2.75
N LYS A 86 -15.79 -19.30 -2.42
CA LYS A 86 -16.53 -18.03 -2.22
C LYS A 86 -15.89 -17.14 -1.15
N TYR A 87 -15.15 -17.71 -0.21
CA TYR A 87 -14.47 -16.95 0.85
C TYR A 87 -13.20 -16.25 0.36
N ILE A 88 -12.78 -16.39 -0.90
CA ILE A 88 -11.60 -15.65 -1.40
C ILE A 88 -11.76 -14.13 -1.23
N ILE A 89 -12.99 -13.58 -1.35
CA ILE A 89 -13.31 -12.16 -1.15
C ILE A 89 -12.98 -11.71 0.29
N ILE A 90 -12.94 -12.65 1.24
CA ILE A 90 -12.63 -12.41 2.66
C ILE A 90 -11.18 -12.80 2.98
N VAL A 91 -10.77 -13.99 2.57
CA VAL A 91 -9.46 -14.56 2.91
C VAL A 91 -8.31 -13.81 2.24
N ALA A 92 -8.46 -13.40 0.97
CA ALA A 92 -7.38 -12.70 0.26
C ALA A 92 -7.04 -11.33 0.89
N PRO A 93 -8.01 -10.47 1.23
CA PRO A 93 -7.72 -9.22 1.95
C PRO A 93 -7.10 -9.43 3.32
N ILE A 94 -7.52 -10.46 4.08
CA ILE A 94 -6.94 -10.79 5.39
C ILE A 94 -5.46 -11.16 5.26
N ILE A 95 -5.13 -12.08 4.34
CA ILE A 95 -3.74 -12.50 4.11
C ILE A 95 -2.90 -11.31 3.68
N THR A 96 -3.44 -10.48 2.78
CA THR A 96 -2.76 -9.27 2.30
C THR A 96 -2.52 -8.27 3.43
N TYR A 97 -3.51 -8.04 4.30
CA TYR A 97 -3.40 -7.18 5.47
C TYR A 97 -2.28 -7.64 6.40
N PHE A 98 -2.25 -8.92 6.79
CA PHE A 98 -1.24 -9.43 7.73
C PHE A 98 0.17 -9.41 7.16
N ILE A 99 0.35 -9.78 5.89
CA ILE A 99 1.66 -9.72 5.25
C ILE A 99 2.16 -8.28 5.26
N THR A 100 1.34 -7.30 4.88
CA THR A 100 1.74 -5.89 4.93
C THR A 100 1.94 -5.37 6.36
N LEU A 101 1.14 -5.81 7.33
CA LEU A 101 1.29 -5.42 8.73
C LEU A 101 2.67 -5.85 9.28
N ILE A 102 3.10 -7.07 8.95
CA ILE A 102 4.40 -7.62 9.39
C ILE A 102 5.57 -6.97 8.65
N THR A 103 5.40 -6.64 7.37
CA THR A 103 6.49 -6.07 6.55
C THR A 103 6.61 -4.56 6.67
N GLY A 104 5.54 -3.87 7.07
CA GLY A 104 5.44 -2.42 7.11
C GLY A 104 5.31 -1.75 5.73
N THR A 105 5.06 -2.53 4.66
CA THR A 105 5.00 -2.02 3.29
C THR A 105 3.94 -2.71 2.42
N SER A 106 3.21 -1.92 1.62
CA SER A 106 2.16 -2.45 0.73
C SER A 106 2.71 -3.18 -0.48
N TYR A 107 3.99 -2.98 -0.84
CA TYR A 107 4.61 -3.65 -1.99
C TYR A 107 4.79 -5.16 -1.80
N THR A 108 4.74 -5.68 -0.57
CA THR A 108 4.75 -7.13 -0.35
C THR A 108 3.44 -7.78 -0.78
N ALA A 109 2.34 -7.02 -0.89
CA ALA A 109 1.06 -7.49 -1.42
C ALA A 109 1.15 -7.89 -2.90
N LEU A 110 2.13 -7.35 -3.66
CA LEU A 110 2.37 -7.72 -5.06
C LEU A 110 2.65 -9.23 -5.20
N SER A 111 3.19 -9.90 -4.18
CA SER A 111 3.41 -11.34 -4.21
C SER A 111 2.11 -12.17 -4.18
N ILE A 112 1.01 -11.57 -3.69
CA ILE A 112 -0.26 -12.24 -3.45
C ILE A 112 -1.24 -11.99 -4.59
N PHE A 113 -1.19 -10.83 -5.27
CA PHE A 113 -2.14 -10.51 -6.35
C PHE A 113 -2.21 -11.54 -7.48
N PRO A 114 -1.10 -12.14 -7.95
CA PRO A 114 -1.15 -13.26 -8.91
C PRO A 114 -1.94 -14.46 -8.37
N VAL A 115 -1.82 -14.74 -7.08
CA VAL A 115 -2.55 -15.82 -6.41
C VAL A 115 -4.03 -15.50 -6.36
N ILE A 116 -4.39 -14.29 -5.94
CA ILE A 116 -5.79 -13.83 -5.93
C ILE A 116 -6.41 -13.97 -7.30
N MET A 117 -5.70 -13.50 -8.32
CA MET A 117 -6.13 -13.59 -9.72
C MET A 117 -6.35 -15.05 -10.13
N HIS A 118 -5.34 -15.90 -9.95
CA HIS A 118 -5.41 -17.31 -10.31
C HIS A 118 -6.60 -18.04 -9.65
N ILE A 119 -6.78 -17.87 -8.34
CA ILE A 119 -7.84 -18.55 -7.58
C ILE A 119 -9.21 -17.97 -7.94
N SER A 120 -9.32 -16.66 -8.17
CA SER A 120 -10.58 -16.03 -8.61
C SER A 120 -11.04 -16.62 -9.94
N LYS A 121 -10.14 -16.69 -10.93
CA LYS A 121 -10.42 -17.28 -12.25
C LYS A 121 -10.82 -18.75 -12.14
N LYS A 122 -10.06 -19.55 -11.38
CA LYS A 122 -10.34 -20.99 -11.23
C LYS A 122 -11.72 -21.28 -10.65
N ASN A 123 -12.24 -20.37 -9.82
CA ASN A 123 -13.51 -20.56 -9.13
C ASN A 123 -14.65 -19.67 -9.68
N ASN A 124 -14.48 -19.10 -10.88
CA ASN A 124 -15.46 -18.20 -11.51
C ASN A 124 -15.86 -17.00 -10.63
N ILE A 125 -14.91 -16.49 -9.86
CA ILE A 125 -15.08 -15.29 -9.04
C ILE A 125 -14.53 -14.08 -9.78
N GLN A 126 -15.32 -13.00 -9.86
CA GLN A 126 -14.88 -11.74 -10.45
C GLN A 126 -13.63 -11.22 -9.69
N PRO A 127 -12.46 -11.12 -10.33
CA PRO A 127 -11.21 -10.76 -9.66
C PRO A 127 -11.23 -9.39 -9.00
N VAL A 128 -12.03 -8.46 -9.55
CA VAL A 128 -12.18 -7.09 -9.04
C VAL A 128 -12.55 -7.04 -7.56
N TYR A 129 -13.39 -7.96 -7.05
CA TYR A 129 -13.80 -7.93 -5.64
C TYR A 129 -12.64 -8.24 -4.69
N PRO A 130 -12.00 -9.43 -4.75
CA PRO A 130 -10.88 -9.72 -3.85
C PRO A 130 -9.66 -8.82 -4.11
N LEU A 131 -9.38 -8.42 -5.35
CA LEU A 131 -8.24 -7.54 -5.66
C LEU A 131 -8.44 -6.13 -5.11
N SER A 132 -9.62 -5.52 -5.30
CA SER A 132 -9.86 -4.14 -4.87
C SER A 132 -9.71 -3.95 -3.37
N ILE A 133 -10.23 -4.91 -2.60
CA ILE A 133 -10.16 -4.89 -1.14
C ILE A 133 -8.75 -5.22 -0.68
N SER A 134 -8.07 -6.19 -1.31
CA SER A 134 -6.69 -6.55 -0.94
C SER A 134 -5.71 -5.40 -1.14
N VAL A 135 -5.86 -4.63 -2.24
CA VAL A 135 -5.09 -3.41 -2.46
C VAL A 135 -5.30 -2.41 -1.32
N VAL A 136 -6.54 -2.12 -0.95
CA VAL A 136 -6.82 -1.18 0.15
C VAL A 136 -6.35 -1.72 1.50
N ALA A 137 -6.58 -3.01 1.76
CA ALA A 137 -6.15 -3.70 2.98
C ALA A 137 -4.64 -3.56 3.20
N SER A 138 -3.84 -3.66 2.12
CA SER A 138 -2.40 -3.39 2.20
C SER A 138 -2.09 -1.95 2.62
N GLN A 139 -2.87 -0.95 2.18
CA GLN A 139 -2.60 0.45 2.53
C GLN A 139 -2.97 0.77 3.98
N VAL A 140 -4.09 0.26 4.49
CA VAL A 140 -4.46 0.48 5.91
C VAL A 140 -3.62 -0.33 6.87
N ALA A 141 -3.11 -1.50 6.46
CA ALA A 141 -2.16 -2.28 7.24
C ALA A 141 -0.85 -1.52 7.52
N ILE A 142 -0.41 -0.64 6.63
CA ILE A 142 0.77 0.23 6.88
C ILE A 142 0.52 1.11 8.11
N ILE A 143 -0.68 1.69 8.24
CA ILE A 143 -1.02 2.57 9.37
C ILE A 143 -1.08 1.82 10.70
N ALA A 144 -1.40 0.53 10.68
CA ALA A 144 -1.41 -0.33 11.87
C ALA A 144 -0.08 -1.07 12.12
N SER A 145 0.89 -0.97 11.21
CA SER A 145 2.12 -1.74 11.28
C SER A 145 3.09 -1.14 12.29
N PRO A 146 3.61 -1.94 13.24
CA PRO A 146 4.59 -1.49 14.23
C PRO A 146 5.92 -0.98 13.64
N ILE A 147 6.21 -1.34 12.38
CA ILE A 147 7.50 -1.10 11.74
C ILE A 147 7.40 -0.03 10.64
N SER A 148 6.18 0.38 10.27
CA SER A 148 6.03 1.35 9.19
C SER A 148 6.51 2.75 9.59
N ALA A 149 7.16 3.44 8.65
CA ALA A 149 7.67 4.78 8.87
C ALA A 149 6.57 5.79 9.28
N ALA A 150 5.36 5.63 8.73
CA ALA A 150 4.22 6.48 9.06
C ALA A 150 3.77 6.30 10.51
N PHE A 151 3.51 5.05 10.91
CA PHE A 151 3.04 4.73 12.26
C PHE A 151 4.06 5.13 13.33
N ILE A 152 5.34 4.85 13.10
CA ILE A 152 6.36 5.15 14.09
C ILE A 152 6.56 6.65 14.24
N TYR A 153 6.66 7.40 13.13
CA TYR A 153 6.74 8.85 13.23
C TYR A 153 5.54 9.43 13.98
N PHE A 154 4.34 8.93 13.66
CA PHE A 154 3.11 9.31 14.35
C PHE A 154 3.19 9.03 15.86
N SER A 155 3.59 7.82 16.24
CA SER A 155 3.73 7.44 17.65
C SER A 155 4.71 8.33 18.41
N LYS A 156 5.89 8.58 17.83
CA LYS A 156 6.95 9.38 18.46
C LYS A 156 6.51 10.82 18.74
N ILE A 157 5.71 11.41 17.84
CA ILE A 157 5.27 12.79 18.01
C ILE A 157 4.17 12.93 19.07
N LEU A 158 3.50 11.83 19.41
CA LEU A 158 2.44 11.79 20.42
C LEU A 158 2.93 11.37 21.81
N GLU A 159 4.17 10.87 21.94
CA GLU A 159 4.77 10.52 23.23
C GLU A 159 4.74 11.67 24.26
N PRO A 160 5.07 12.94 23.91
CA PRO A 160 4.98 14.07 24.85
C PRO A 160 3.57 14.33 25.39
N PHE A 161 2.53 13.80 24.73
CA PHE A 161 1.13 13.91 25.12
C PHE A 161 0.65 12.70 25.94
N GLY A 162 1.57 11.85 26.41
CA GLY A 162 1.24 10.66 27.21
C GLY A 162 0.69 9.49 26.40
N ILE A 163 0.69 9.58 25.07
CA ILE A 163 0.24 8.51 24.19
C ILE A 163 1.42 7.61 23.86
N ASN A 164 1.47 6.45 24.50
CA ASN A 164 2.53 5.49 24.23
C ASN A 164 2.28 4.72 22.92
N TYR A 165 3.37 4.18 22.38
CA TYR A 165 3.40 3.37 21.16
C TYR A 165 2.43 2.17 21.21
N PHE A 166 2.32 1.50 22.36
CA PHE A 166 1.48 0.31 22.52
C PHE A 166 -0.02 0.64 22.45
N ILE A 167 -0.45 1.76 23.05
CA ILE A 167 -1.83 2.25 22.99
C ILE A 167 -2.24 2.42 21.52
N LEU A 168 -1.39 3.02 20.70
CA LEU A 168 -1.69 3.21 19.28
C LEU A 168 -1.82 1.88 18.54
N LEU A 169 -0.97 0.88 18.82
CA LEU A 169 -1.12 -0.46 18.23
C LEU A 169 -2.44 -1.11 18.64
N THR A 170 -2.83 -1.00 19.92
CA THR A 170 -4.11 -1.52 20.41
C THR A 170 -5.32 -0.81 19.84
N ILE A 171 -5.16 0.36 19.24
CA ILE A 171 -6.22 1.08 18.51
C ILE A 171 -6.23 0.66 17.05
N PHE A 172 -5.12 0.83 16.33
CA PHE A 172 -5.12 0.73 14.87
C PHE A 172 -5.14 -0.71 14.35
N ILE A 173 -4.50 -1.66 15.04
CA ILE A 173 -4.54 -3.07 14.61
C ILE A 173 -5.99 -3.59 14.60
N PRO A 174 -6.76 -3.52 15.70
CA PRO A 174 -8.13 -4.01 15.67
C PRO A 174 -9.03 -3.15 14.76
N SER A 175 -8.90 -1.82 14.77
CA SER A 175 -9.79 -0.98 13.99
C SER A 175 -9.66 -1.18 12.49
N THR A 176 -8.44 -1.21 11.96
CA THR A 176 -8.19 -1.40 10.53
C THR A 176 -8.47 -2.84 10.11
N PHE A 177 -8.14 -3.83 10.95
CA PHE A 177 -8.47 -5.23 10.68
C PHE A 177 -9.98 -5.48 10.63
N ILE A 178 -10.74 -4.99 11.61
CA ILE A 178 -12.20 -5.12 11.63
C ILE A 178 -12.81 -4.39 10.43
N ALA A 179 -12.28 -3.21 10.05
CA ALA A 179 -12.74 -2.49 8.88
C ALA A 179 -12.55 -3.28 7.57
N VAL A 180 -11.39 -3.94 7.41
CA VAL A 180 -11.11 -4.84 6.28
C VAL A 180 -12.09 -6.03 6.30
N LEU A 181 -12.28 -6.67 7.45
CA LEU A 181 -13.21 -7.80 7.59
C LEU A 181 -14.66 -7.43 7.24
N LEU A 182 -15.17 -6.34 7.81
CA LEU A 182 -16.55 -5.88 7.57
C LEU A 182 -16.76 -5.50 6.11
N THR A 183 -15.78 -4.82 5.50
CA THR A 183 -15.84 -4.47 4.07
C THR A 183 -15.82 -5.74 3.21
N SER A 184 -14.94 -6.69 3.50
CA SER A 184 -14.89 -8.00 2.83
C SER A 184 -16.20 -8.77 2.92
N LEU A 185 -16.81 -8.82 4.10
CA LEU A 185 -18.11 -9.46 4.32
C LEU A 185 -19.21 -8.76 3.51
N PHE A 186 -19.28 -7.43 3.59
CA PHE A 186 -20.26 -6.64 2.82
C PHE A 186 -20.11 -6.88 1.31
N THR A 187 -18.89 -6.83 0.79
CA THR A 187 -18.64 -7.11 -0.63
C THR A 187 -18.94 -8.54 -1.03
N SER A 188 -18.70 -9.51 -0.14
CA SER A 188 -19.02 -10.92 -0.41
C SER A 188 -20.53 -11.15 -0.46
N ILE A 189 -21.30 -10.46 0.39
CA ILE A 189 -22.77 -10.49 0.37
C ILE A 189 -23.28 -9.82 -0.92
N TRP A 190 -22.79 -8.62 -1.22
CA TRP A 190 -23.12 -7.88 -2.45
C TRP A 190 -22.86 -8.70 -3.72
N TYR A 191 -21.72 -9.37 -3.74
CA TYR A 191 -21.33 -10.28 -4.82
C TYR A 191 -22.35 -11.40 -5.02
N ASN A 192 -22.77 -12.07 -3.93
CA ASN A 192 -23.75 -13.16 -4.01
C ASN A 192 -25.11 -12.71 -4.56
N PHE A 193 -25.52 -11.46 -4.29
CA PHE A 193 -26.80 -10.92 -4.80
C PHE A 193 -26.74 -10.51 -6.29
N ASN A 194 -25.60 -10.02 -6.76
CA ASN A 194 -25.48 -9.41 -8.09
C ASN A 194 -24.80 -10.31 -9.13
N HIS A 195 -24.69 -11.61 -8.84
CA HIS A 195 -23.86 -12.51 -9.60
C HIS A 195 -24.44 -12.80 -11.00
N LYS A 196 -23.89 -12.13 -12.01
CA LYS A 196 -24.11 -12.36 -13.46
C LYS A 196 -22.77 -12.54 -14.20
N TYR A 197 -21.82 -13.24 -13.59
CA TYR A 197 -20.48 -13.38 -14.14
C TYR A 197 -20.22 -14.81 -14.54
N ASP A 198 -20.36 -15.08 -15.84
CA ASP A 198 -19.86 -16.29 -16.47
C ASP A 198 -18.57 -15.92 -17.22
N VAL A 199 -17.44 -16.45 -16.77
CA VAL A 199 -16.19 -16.37 -17.53
C VAL A 199 -16.28 -17.41 -18.64
N THR A 200 -16.88 -17.06 -19.78
CA THR A 200 -17.02 -17.94 -20.94
C THR A 200 -15.73 -18.12 -21.75
N ASN A 201 -14.68 -17.34 -21.47
CA ASN A 201 -13.38 -17.48 -22.12
C ASN A 201 -12.32 -17.97 -21.13
N ILE A 202 -12.42 -19.24 -20.75
CA ILE A 202 -11.25 -19.97 -20.29
C ILE A 202 -10.41 -20.21 -21.56
N THR A 203 -9.53 -19.27 -21.93
CA THR A 203 -8.33 -19.67 -22.67
C THR A 203 -7.60 -20.63 -21.74
N SER A 204 -7.75 -21.91 -22.06
CA SER A 204 -7.28 -23.08 -21.36
C SER A 204 -5.87 -22.88 -20.79
N TYR A 205 -5.78 -22.50 -19.51
CA TYR A 205 -4.61 -22.79 -18.69
C TYR A 205 -4.74 -24.23 -18.13
N ASN A 206 -5.13 -25.17 -19.01
CA ASN A 206 -5.37 -26.58 -18.69
C ASN A 206 -4.10 -27.41 -18.53
N ASP A 207 -2.90 -26.80 -18.54
CA ASP A 207 -1.64 -27.55 -18.51
C ASP A 207 -0.95 -27.63 -17.13
N ILE A 208 -1.51 -27.03 -16.06
CA ILE A 208 -0.93 -27.18 -14.71
C ILE A 208 -1.36 -28.50 -14.03
N GLU A 209 -2.42 -29.17 -14.50
CA GLU A 209 -3.04 -30.27 -13.75
C GLU A 209 -2.29 -31.61 -13.71
N LYS A 210 -1.06 -31.74 -14.25
CA LYS A 210 -0.32 -33.03 -14.20
C LYS A 210 1.16 -33.01 -13.78
N LYS A 211 1.75 -31.90 -13.33
CA LYS A 211 3.13 -31.91 -12.80
C LYS A 211 3.15 -31.43 -11.35
N LYS A 212 3.94 -32.13 -10.50
CA LYS A 212 4.20 -31.78 -9.07
C LYS A 212 4.14 -30.26 -8.89
N LEU A 213 3.11 -29.77 -8.19
CA LEU A 213 2.63 -28.38 -8.23
C LEU A 213 3.64 -27.30 -7.75
N PHE A 214 4.81 -27.69 -7.28
CA PHE A 214 5.93 -26.82 -6.94
C PHE A 214 7.17 -27.70 -6.70
N SER A 215 8.36 -27.14 -6.90
CA SER A 215 9.60 -27.81 -6.51
C SER A 215 9.79 -27.78 -4.97
N ILE A 216 10.52 -28.74 -4.41
CA ILE A 216 10.93 -28.73 -2.99
C ILE A 216 11.64 -27.41 -2.65
N LYS A 217 12.38 -26.86 -3.62
CA LYS A 217 13.01 -25.53 -3.55
C LYS A 217 11.98 -24.43 -3.29
N GLY A 218 10.79 -24.50 -3.90
CA GLY A 218 9.68 -23.56 -3.65
C GLY A 218 9.17 -23.58 -2.21
N LYS A 219 9.13 -24.75 -1.56
CA LYS A 219 8.80 -24.83 -0.13
C LYS A 219 9.86 -24.12 0.72
N TYR A 220 11.13 -24.40 0.47
CA TYR A 220 12.21 -23.78 1.24
C TYR A 220 12.31 -22.28 1.02
N SER A 221 12.16 -21.80 -0.22
CA SER A 221 12.18 -20.36 -0.51
C SER A 221 11.04 -19.62 0.20
N PHE A 222 9.85 -20.20 0.23
CA PHE A 222 8.72 -19.61 0.95
C PHE A 222 8.95 -19.58 2.46
N ILE A 223 9.45 -20.67 3.05
CA ILE A 223 9.77 -20.71 4.50
C ILE A 223 10.83 -19.67 4.84
N LEU A 224 11.91 -19.57 4.05
CA LEU A 224 12.96 -18.58 4.23
C LEU A 224 12.44 -17.15 4.10
N PHE A 225 11.53 -16.91 3.16
CA PHE A 225 10.82 -15.64 3.04
C PHE A 225 10.04 -15.31 4.32
N CYS A 226 9.25 -16.24 4.86
CA CYS A 226 8.51 -16.05 6.11
C CYS A 226 9.43 -15.81 7.32
N ILE A 227 10.52 -16.59 7.44
CA ILE A 227 11.55 -16.39 8.48
C ILE A 227 12.12 -14.99 8.36
N GLY A 228 12.46 -14.59 7.14
CA GLY A 228 12.95 -13.26 6.83
C GLY A 228 12.02 -12.13 7.30
N LEU A 229 10.72 -12.23 7.00
CA LEU A 229 9.73 -11.29 7.51
C LEU A 229 9.67 -11.25 9.05
N GLY A 230 9.73 -12.43 9.68
CA GLY A 230 9.79 -12.53 11.14
C GLY A 230 11.03 -11.87 11.73
N THR A 231 12.20 -12.06 11.11
CA THR A 231 13.46 -11.45 11.59
C THR A 231 13.44 -9.93 11.51
N ILE A 232 12.86 -9.35 10.46
CA ILE A 232 12.68 -7.89 10.34
C ILE A 232 11.82 -7.36 11.48
N LEU A 233 10.73 -8.05 11.79
CA LEU A 233 9.82 -7.67 12.86
C LEU A 233 10.48 -7.75 14.23
N ILE A 234 11.14 -8.87 14.52
CA ILE A 234 11.86 -9.08 15.78
C ILE A 234 12.96 -8.02 15.96
N TYR A 235 13.78 -7.78 14.93
CA TYR A 235 14.83 -6.77 14.98
C TYR A 235 14.27 -5.38 15.32
N ASN A 236 13.25 -4.93 14.58
CA ASN A 236 12.68 -3.60 14.79
C ASN A 236 11.98 -3.44 16.13
N VAL A 237 11.30 -4.48 16.63
CA VAL A 237 10.66 -4.48 17.94
C VAL A 237 11.71 -4.43 19.06
N LEU A 238 12.76 -5.25 19.00
CA LEU A 238 13.84 -5.26 19.99
C LEU A 238 14.58 -3.93 20.05
N CYS A 239 14.93 -3.36 18.89
CA CYS A 239 15.53 -2.04 18.79
C CYS A 239 14.69 -0.96 19.50
N ASN A 240 13.36 -1.02 19.35
CA ASN A 240 12.44 -0.07 19.98
C ASN A 240 12.31 -0.29 21.50
N ILE A 241 12.29 -1.54 21.96
CA ILE A 241 12.17 -1.87 23.39
C ILE A 241 13.43 -1.50 24.16
N TYR A 242 14.60 -1.83 23.60
CA TYR A 242 15.87 -1.68 24.32
C TYR A 242 16.53 -0.30 24.12
N ASN A 243 15.89 0.63 23.42
CA ASN A 243 16.46 1.94 23.06
C ASN A 243 17.91 1.82 22.55
N ILE A 244 18.21 0.73 21.85
CA ILE A 244 19.53 0.52 21.25
C ILE A 244 19.65 1.63 20.22
N ASN A 245 20.69 2.47 20.34
CA ASN A 245 21.04 3.41 19.28
C ASN A 245 21.24 2.57 18.02
N ASN A 246 20.23 2.60 17.14
CA ASN A 246 20.18 1.76 15.97
C ASN A 246 21.45 1.99 15.15
N SER A 247 22.35 1.00 15.13
CA SER A 247 23.49 1.01 14.22
C SER A 247 23.02 0.96 12.76
N ILE A 248 21.81 0.44 12.52
CA ILE A 248 21.15 0.41 11.21
C ILE A 248 19.76 1.07 11.35
N PRO A 249 19.48 2.20 10.69
CA PRO A 249 18.16 2.80 10.70
C PRO A 249 17.12 1.92 9.98
N ARG A 250 15.83 2.19 10.21
CA ARG A 250 14.76 1.22 9.92
C ARG A 250 14.58 0.95 8.43
N THR A 251 14.57 2.01 7.61
CA THR A 251 14.46 1.90 6.15
C THR A 251 15.56 1.00 5.61
N GLU A 252 16.79 1.24 6.06
CA GLU A 252 18.00 0.50 5.72
C GLU A 252 17.92 -0.93 6.24
N SER A 253 17.34 -1.16 7.42
CA SER A 253 17.11 -2.51 7.94
C SER A 253 16.18 -3.31 7.02
N ILE A 254 15.06 -2.74 6.56
CA ILE A 254 14.14 -3.42 5.64
C ILE A 254 14.89 -3.78 4.35
N ILE A 255 15.63 -2.83 3.78
CA ILE A 255 16.42 -3.05 2.55
C ILE A 255 17.45 -4.16 2.77
N LEU A 256 18.22 -4.08 3.85
CA LEU A 256 19.30 -5.01 4.16
C LEU A 256 18.76 -6.42 4.43
N PHE A 257 17.70 -6.56 5.22
CA PHE A 257 17.07 -7.85 5.45
C PHE A 257 16.46 -8.42 4.16
N MET A 258 15.71 -7.63 3.38
CA MET A 258 15.12 -8.12 2.12
C MET A 258 16.19 -8.61 1.14
N LEU A 259 17.29 -7.88 0.98
CA LEU A 259 18.41 -8.29 0.12
C LEU A 259 19.18 -9.49 0.69
N THR A 260 19.39 -9.57 2.00
CA THR A 260 20.07 -10.73 2.61
C THR A 260 19.22 -11.99 2.51
N ILE A 261 17.92 -11.92 2.78
CA ILE A 261 16.99 -13.04 2.60
C ILE A 261 16.96 -13.47 1.12
N SER A 262 16.97 -12.50 0.19
CA SER A 262 17.06 -12.77 -1.25
C SER A 262 18.30 -13.58 -1.59
N LEU A 263 19.45 -13.20 -1.04
CA LEU A 263 20.71 -13.93 -1.22
C LEU A 263 20.62 -15.34 -0.62
N VAL A 264 20.10 -15.48 0.59
CA VAL A 264 19.94 -16.79 1.25
C VAL A 264 19.02 -17.71 0.43
N ILE A 265 17.87 -17.22 -0.04
CA ILE A 265 16.98 -17.99 -0.92
C ILE A 265 17.70 -18.39 -2.19
N HIS A 266 18.44 -17.46 -2.81
CA HIS A 266 19.23 -17.79 -4.00
C HIS A 266 20.25 -18.90 -3.73
N LEU A 267 21.01 -18.82 -2.63
CA LEU A 267 22.02 -19.82 -2.29
C LEU A 267 21.40 -21.19 -2.02
N VAL A 268 20.27 -21.25 -1.31
CA VAL A 268 19.58 -22.51 -0.96
C VAL A 268 18.86 -23.11 -2.18
N CYS A 269 18.18 -22.29 -2.98
CA CYS A 269 17.36 -22.76 -4.10
C CYS A 269 18.12 -22.78 -5.44
N GLN A 270 19.29 -22.17 -5.53
CA GLN A 270 20.10 -22.02 -6.74
C GLN A 270 19.30 -21.37 -7.88
N THR A 271 18.65 -20.24 -7.60
CA THR A 271 17.83 -19.52 -8.58
C THR A 271 18.69 -18.88 -9.67
N ASN A 272 18.19 -18.77 -10.90
CA ASN A 272 18.91 -18.07 -11.96
C ASN A 272 18.71 -16.54 -11.84
N ILE A 273 19.55 -15.87 -11.04
CA ILE A 273 19.49 -14.41 -10.79
C ILE A 273 19.53 -13.60 -12.08
N LYS A 274 20.20 -14.07 -13.14
CA LYS A 274 20.26 -13.37 -14.43
C LYS A 274 18.88 -13.15 -15.06
N LYS A 275 17.88 -13.94 -14.67
CA LYS A 275 16.49 -13.80 -15.12
C LYS A 275 15.66 -12.82 -14.29
N ILE A 276 16.17 -12.26 -13.19
CA ILE A 276 15.40 -11.34 -12.33
C ILE A 276 14.85 -10.18 -13.14
N THR A 277 15.67 -9.52 -13.95
CA THR A 277 15.27 -8.37 -14.77
C THR A 277 14.23 -8.70 -15.84
N GLN A 278 14.10 -9.98 -16.19
CA GLN A 278 13.14 -10.50 -17.15
C GLN A 278 11.82 -10.93 -16.48
N THR A 279 11.78 -11.01 -15.14
CA THR A 279 10.54 -11.30 -14.44
C THR A 279 9.60 -10.10 -14.51
N LYS A 280 8.31 -10.35 -14.77
CA LYS A 280 7.28 -9.31 -14.74
C LYS A 280 7.29 -8.54 -13.42
N ILE A 281 7.48 -9.23 -12.30
CA ILE A 281 7.53 -8.63 -10.95
C ILE A 281 8.61 -7.55 -10.84
N PHE A 282 9.81 -7.81 -11.37
CA PHE A 282 10.90 -6.83 -11.34
C PHE A 282 10.60 -5.65 -12.26
N GLN A 283 10.14 -5.91 -13.49
CA GLN A 283 9.81 -4.85 -14.46
C GLN A 283 8.77 -3.88 -13.87
N MET A 284 7.75 -4.43 -13.21
CA MET A 284 6.73 -3.66 -12.53
C MET A 284 7.26 -2.91 -11.29
N GLY A 285 8.21 -3.51 -10.59
CA GLY A 285 8.95 -2.83 -9.52
C GLY A 285 9.69 -1.59 -10.01
N ILE A 286 10.36 -1.69 -11.17
CA ILE A 286 11.04 -0.55 -11.80
C ILE A 286 10.04 0.50 -12.27
N GLU A 287 8.95 0.10 -12.90
CA GLU A 287 7.86 1.02 -13.27
C GLU A 287 7.30 1.76 -12.05
N ALA A 288 7.07 1.06 -10.93
CA ALA A 288 6.66 1.66 -9.67
C ALA A 288 7.68 2.69 -9.15
N CYS A 289 8.97 2.39 -9.25
CA CYS A 289 10.04 3.31 -8.87
C CYS A 289 10.03 4.57 -9.72
N ILE A 290 9.94 4.44 -11.04
CA ILE A 290 9.88 5.59 -11.98
C ILE A 290 8.65 6.45 -11.69
N CYS A 291 7.50 5.82 -11.47
CA CYS A 291 6.27 6.50 -11.09
C CYS A 291 6.46 7.34 -9.81
N ILE A 292 7.07 6.77 -8.77
CA ILE A 292 7.26 7.44 -7.47
C ILE A 292 8.31 8.55 -7.56
N ILE A 293 9.41 8.34 -8.28
CA ILE A 293 10.43 9.37 -8.52
C ILE A 293 9.76 10.63 -9.06
N GLY A 294 8.91 10.51 -10.08
CA GLY A 294 8.24 11.66 -10.67
C GLY A 294 7.13 12.22 -9.78
N VAL A 295 6.15 11.39 -9.42
CA VAL A 295 4.91 11.87 -8.80
C VAL A 295 5.13 12.37 -7.38
N ALA A 296 5.88 11.64 -6.56
CA ALA A 296 6.12 12.07 -5.19
C ALA A 296 6.99 13.33 -5.15
N TRP A 297 7.96 13.46 -6.06
CA TRP A 297 8.79 14.66 -6.16
C TRP A 297 7.99 15.88 -6.63
N PHE A 298 7.12 15.71 -7.63
CA PHE A 298 6.21 16.76 -8.08
C PHE A 298 5.27 17.22 -6.96
N SER A 299 4.74 16.27 -6.22
CA SER A 299 3.81 16.53 -5.13
C SER A 299 4.49 17.15 -3.92
N ASP A 300 5.70 16.72 -3.56
CA ASP A 300 6.48 17.33 -2.48
C ASP A 300 6.87 18.77 -2.82
N THR A 301 7.27 19.02 -4.07
CA THR A 301 7.56 20.38 -4.59
C THR A 301 6.32 21.27 -4.50
N PHE A 302 5.18 20.79 -4.99
CA PHE A 302 3.91 21.52 -4.95
C PHE A 302 3.45 21.81 -3.51
N ILE A 303 3.51 20.83 -2.63
CA ILE A 303 3.09 20.98 -1.24
C ILE A 303 3.99 21.97 -0.52
N HIS A 304 5.32 21.83 -0.63
CA HIS A 304 6.28 22.76 -0.02
C HIS A 304 6.06 24.20 -0.48
N ALA A 305 5.82 24.42 -1.78
CA ALA A 305 5.53 25.73 -2.34
C ALA A 305 4.29 26.39 -1.71
N HIS A 306 3.27 25.59 -1.38
CA HIS A 306 1.97 26.09 -0.91
C HIS A 306 1.68 25.80 0.56
N MET A 307 2.68 25.39 1.35
CA MET A 307 2.48 25.03 2.75
C MET A 307 1.80 26.14 3.54
N ASN A 308 2.13 27.41 3.30
CA ASN A 308 1.49 28.53 4.01
C ASN A 308 -0.02 28.64 3.72
N ILE A 309 -0.44 28.39 2.49
CA ILE A 309 -1.87 28.40 2.11
C ILE A 309 -2.58 27.21 2.72
N ILE A 310 -1.99 26.02 2.62
CA ILE A 310 -2.50 24.78 3.23
C ILE A 310 -2.69 24.99 4.74
N LYS A 311 -1.70 25.63 5.38
CA LYS A 311 -1.70 25.97 6.81
C LYS A 311 -2.86 26.90 7.19
N LEU A 312 -3.08 27.97 6.44
CA LEU A 312 -4.16 28.93 6.66
C LEU A 312 -5.54 28.30 6.45
N TYR A 313 -5.67 27.45 5.44
CA TYR A 313 -6.91 26.72 5.16
C TYR A 313 -7.28 25.78 6.30
N ILE A 314 -6.30 25.01 6.81
CA ILE A 314 -6.49 24.11 7.95
C ILE A 314 -6.90 24.91 9.21
N LEU A 315 -6.23 26.04 9.50
CA LEU A 315 -6.57 26.95 10.62
C LEU A 315 -8.03 27.39 10.62
N TYR A 316 -8.56 27.78 9.45
CA TYR A 316 -9.93 28.28 9.32
C TYR A 316 -11.00 27.18 9.52
N ILE A 317 -10.64 25.92 9.27
CA ILE A 317 -11.55 24.78 9.21
C ILE A 317 -11.62 23.99 10.53
N ILE A 318 -10.52 23.96 11.29
CA ILE A 318 -10.40 23.20 12.54
C ILE A 318 -11.53 23.46 13.55
N PRO A 319 -12.04 24.69 13.76
CA PRO A 319 -13.02 24.92 14.82
C PRO A 319 -14.37 24.23 14.56
N TYR A 320 -14.66 23.78 13.34
CA TYR A 320 -16.04 23.47 12.96
C TYR A 320 -16.32 22.02 12.52
N LYS A 321 -15.40 21.26 11.89
CA LYS A 321 -15.72 19.88 11.38
C LYS A 321 -14.53 18.91 11.24
N PRO A 322 -14.38 17.88 12.10
CA PRO A 322 -13.33 16.84 11.96
C PRO A 322 -13.42 16.04 10.65
N ILE A 323 -14.61 15.95 10.04
CA ILE A 323 -14.81 15.33 8.72
C ILE A 323 -14.01 16.04 7.63
N ILE A 324 -13.88 17.37 7.70
CA ILE A 324 -13.12 18.10 6.69
C ILE A 324 -11.64 17.76 6.81
N LEU A 325 -11.11 17.60 8.03
CA LEU A 325 -9.73 17.14 8.23
C LEU A 325 -9.49 15.75 7.64
N VAL A 326 -10.45 14.82 7.77
CA VAL A 326 -10.38 13.49 7.13
C VAL A 326 -10.29 13.64 5.61
N ILE A 327 -11.16 14.44 5.00
CA ILE A 327 -11.18 14.68 3.56
C ILE A 327 -9.85 15.32 3.11
N THR A 328 -9.36 16.32 3.84
CA THR A 328 -8.09 16.98 3.57
C THR A 328 -6.92 15.99 3.64
N LEU A 329 -6.85 15.13 4.66
CA LEU A 329 -5.81 14.12 4.79
C LEU A 329 -5.86 13.09 3.65
N LEU A 330 -7.06 12.62 3.26
CA LEU A 330 -7.27 11.74 2.12
C LEU A 330 -6.72 12.34 0.82
N PHE A 331 -7.01 13.62 0.57
CA PHE A 331 -6.51 14.31 -0.62
C PHE A 331 -4.99 14.51 -0.55
N ILE A 332 -4.47 15.05 0.55
CA ILE A 332 -3.02 15.32 0.68
C ILE A 332 -2.21 14.02 0.56
N THR A 333 -2.65 12.92 1.17
CA THR A 333 -1.92 11.65 1.05
C THR A 333 -1.98 11.06 -0.36
N SER A 334 -3.11 11.24 -1.06
CA SER A 334 -3.23 10.84 -2.45
C SER A 334 -2.30 11.62 -3.37
N LEU A 335 -2.01 12.88 -3.03
CA LEU A 335 -1.03 13.71 -3.73
C LEU A 335 0.40 13.30 -3.34
N CYS A 336 0.71 13.14 -2.05
CA CYS A 336 2.06 12.79 -1.60
C CYS A 336 2.56 11.41 -2.06
N TYR A 337 1.65 10.47 -2.37
CA TYR A 337 1.98 9.06 -2.64
C TYR A 337 2.78 8.40 -1.50
N SER A 338 2.64 8.92 -0.28
CA SER A 338 3.38 8.41 0.86
C SER A 338 2.70 8.79 2.16
N GLN A 339 2.26 7.76 2.87
CA GLN A 339 1.68 7.89 4.20
C GLN A 339 2.67 8.57 5.15
N ALA A 340 3.95 8.20 5.07
CA ALA A 340 4.99 8.74 5.94
C ALA A 340 5.32 10.21 5.64
N VAL A 341 5.32 10.62 4.37
CA VAL A 341 5.52 12.03 3.99
C VAL A 341 4.34 12.87 4.46
N THR A 342 3.11 12.42 4.20
CA THR A 342 1.91 13.14 4.67
C THR A 342 1.85 13.25 6.18
N THR A 343 2.19 12.17 6.90
CA THR A 343 2.24 12.19 8.36
C THR A 343 3.23 13.24 8.86
N ARG A 344 4.45 13.25 8.31
CA ARG A 344 5.50 14.22 8.66
C ARG A 344 5.14 15.66 8.32
N ALA A 345 4.43 15.88 7.23
CA ALA A 345 4.07 17.22 6.79
C ALA A 345 2.89 17.80 7.57
N ILE A 346 1.87 17.00 7.87
CA ILE A 346 0.56 17.49 8.34
C ILE A 346 0.34 17.29 9.83
N ILE A 347 0.67 16.13 10.40
CA ILE A 347 0.36 15.82 11.81
C ILE A 347 0.99 16.80 12.80
N PRO A 348 2.29 17.17 12.71
CA PRO A 348 2.87 18.13 13.64
C PRO A 348 2.13 19.46 13.63
N TYR A 349 1.63 19.85 12.45
CA TYR A 349 0.92 21.08 12.28
C TYR A 349 -0.48 21.05 12.90
N LEU A 350 -1.21 19.93 12.78
CA LEU A 350 -2.49 19.74 13.48
C LEU A 350 -2.32 19.90 15.00
N ILE A 351 -1.21 19.40 15.56
CA ILE A 351 -0.86 19.55 16.98
C ILE A 351 -0.61 21.01 17.32
N ILE A 352 0.22 21.71 16.55
CA ILE A 352 0.53 23.14 16.76
C ILE A 352 -0.74 24.01 16.71
N LEU A 353 -1.70 23.64 15.85
CA LEU A 353 -2.97 24.33 15.74
C LEU A 353 -4.00 24.00 16.82
N GLY A 354 -3.63 23.17 17.81
CA GLY A 354 -4.50 22.84 18.92
C GLY A 354 -5.61 21.85 18.57
N VAL A 355 -5.47 21.06 17.49
CA VAL A 355 -6.40 19.95 17.24
C VAL A 355 -6.24 18.93 18.38
N PRO A 356 -7.33 18.52 19.05
CA PRO A 356 -7.24 17.56 20.15
C PRO A 356 -6.54 16.27 19.72
N VAL A 357 -5.59 15.78 20.53
CA VAL A 357 -4.80 14.58 20.23
C VAL A 357 -5.70 13.36 19.95
N LYS A 358 -6.82 13.22 20.68
CA LYS A 358 -7.81 12.17 20.44
C LYS A 358 -8.35 12.22 19.01
N THR A 359 -8.71 13.42 18.53
CA THR A 359 -9.19 13.62 17.15
C THR A 359 -8.12 13.25 16.13
N ILE A 360 -6.87 13.65 16.36
CA ILE A 360 -5.73 13.35 15.48
C ILE A 360 -5.55 11.82 15.34
N ILE A 361 -5.59 11.08 16.46
CA ILE A 361 -5.49 9.62 16.45
C ILE A 361 -6.68 9.01 15.70
N SER A 362 -7.90 9.47 15.97
CA SER A 362 -9.10 8.93 15.32
C SER A 362 -9.05 9.02 13.80
N ILE A 363 -8.59 10.17 13.27
CA ILE A 363 -8.56 10.43 11.82
C ILE A 363 -7.30 9.94 11.12
N PHE A 364 -6.30 9.42 11.84
CA PHE A 364 -4.99 9.09 11.27
C PHE A 364 -5.07 8.07 10.13
N THR A 365 -6.04 7.16 10.16
CA THR A 365 -6.27 6.16 9.10
C THR A 365 -6.66 6.77 7.75
N ALA A 366 -7.08 8.05 7.72
CA ALA A 366 -7.25 8.81 6.47
C ALA A 366 -5.94 8.93 5.67
N VAL A 367 -4.78 8.86 6.33
CA VAL A 367 -3.47 8.87 5.67
C VAL A 367 -3.26 7.61 4.81
N ALA A 368 -4.03 6.53 4.99
CA ALA A 368 -4.00 5.38 4.08
C ALA A 368 -4.65 5.64 2.70
N GLY A 369 -5.22 6.83 2.47
CA GLY A 369 -5.96 7.23 1.26
C GLY A 369 -5.15 7.35 -0.03
N VAL A 370 -3.98 6.70 -0.14
CA VAL A 370 -3.16 6.72 -1.37
C VAL A 370 -3.87 6.09 -2.57
N PHE A 371 -4.97 5.37 -2.32
CA PHE A 371 -5.81 4.78 -3.37
C PHE A 371 -6.82 5.71 -4.01
N ILE A 372 -7.02 6.93 -3.48
CA ILE A 372 -8.02 7.89 -4.00
C ILE A 372 -7.72 8.27 -5.45
N LEU A 373 -6.44 8.35 -5.81
CA LEU A 373 -5.99 8.46 -7.20
C LEU A 373 -5.52 7.06 -7.66
N PRO A 374 -5.99 6.55 -8.81
CA PRO A 374 -5.73 5.18 -9.25
C PRO A 374 -4.38 5.07 -9.96
N THR A 375 -3.34 5.45 -9.24
CA THR A 375 -2.02 5.74 -9.80
C THR A 375 -0.91 5.22 -8.89
N TYR A 376 -1.25 4.85 -7.64
CA TYR A 376 -0.32 4.18 -6.76
C TYR A 376 0.07 2.80 -7.33
N PRO A 377 1.33 2.33 -7.23
CA PRO A 377 1.76 1.18 -8.01
C PRO A 377 1.05 -0.14 -7.68
N THR A 378 0.59 -0.34 -6.44
CA THR A 378 -0.22 -1.53 -6.11
C THR A 378 -1.55 -1.54 -6.86
N ILE A 379 -2.14 -0.37 -7.12
CA ILE A 379 -3.38 -0.23 -7.92
C ILE A 379 -3.08 -0.54 -9.38
N LEU A 380 -2.03 0.08 -9.93
CA LEU A 380 -1.62 -0.15 -11.31
C LEU A 380 -1.35 -1.64 -11.56
N TYR A 381 -0.67 -2.31 -10.62
CA TYR A 381 -0.44 -3.74 -10.73
C TYR A 381 -1.72 -4.58 -10.70
N ALA A 382 -2.63 -4.28 -9.78
CA ALA A 382 -3.89 -5.00 -9.68
C ALA A 382 -4.73 -4.87 -10.97
N VAL A 383 -4.65 -3.71 -11.65
CA VAL A 383 -5.27 -3.48 -12.95
C VAL A 383 -4.55 -4.25 -14.06
N GLU A 384 -3.22 -4.22 -14.08
CA GLU A 384 -2.41 -4.86 -15.14
C GLU A 384 -2.47 -6.39 -15.09
N ILE A 385 -2.49 -6.98 -13.89
CA ILE A 385 -2.54 -8.44 -13.74
C ILE A 385 -3.93 -9.04 -14.00
N ASP A 386 -4.98 -8.23 -13.92
CA ASP A 386 -6.35 -8.67 -14.19
C ASP A 386 -6.63 -8.70 -15.70
N ASP A 387 -6.25 -9.82 -16.32
CA ASP A 387 -6.51 -10.11 -17.73
C ASP A 387 -7.99 -10.37 -18.08
N THR A 388 -8.88 -10.53 -17.09
CA THR A 388 -10.34 -10.58 -17.33
C THR A 388 -10.90 -9.20 -17.66
N GLY A 389 -10.15 -8.14 -17.28
CA GLY A 389 -10.57 -6.78 -17.43
C GLY A 389 -11.74 -6.37 -16.53
N SER A 390 -11.97 -7.10 -15.43
CA SER A 390 -12.94 -6.71 -14.39
C SER A 390 -12.43 -5.54 -13.53
N THR A 391 -11.11 -5.45 -13.36
CA THR A 391 -10.40 -4.44 -12.60
C THR A 391 -9.83 -3.41 -13.56
N LYS A 392 -10.61 -2.37 -13.89
CA LYS A 392 -10.21 -1.32 -14.82
C LYS A 392 -10.35 0.05 -14.23
N ILE A 393 -9.50 0.96 -14.69
CA ILE A 393 -9.69 2.38 -14.44
C ILE A 393 -10.60 2.94 -15.53
N GLY A 394 -11.74 3.50 -15.13
CA GLY A 394 -12.74 4.07 -16.02
C GLY A 394 -12.35 5.43 -16.60
N LYS A 395 -13.32 6.05 -17.28
CA LYS A 395 -13.16 7.34 -18.00
C LYS A 395 -12.72 8.50 -17.10
N TYR A 396 -13.19 8.52 -15.85
CA TYR A 396 -12.90 9.59 -14.89
C TYR A 396 -11.79 9.16 -13.91
N ILE A 397 -11.06 10.14 -13.35
CA ILE A 397 -9.94 9.87 -12.43
C ILE A 397 -10.40 9.04 -11.22
N PHE A 398 -11.55 9.37 -10.63
CA PHE A 398 -12.13 8.67 -9.48
C PHE A 398 -12.98 7.45 -9.86
N ASN A 399 -13.13 7.13 -11.14
CA ASN A 399 -13.88 5.95 -11.56
C ASN A 399 -12.95 4.73 -11.58
N HIS A 400 -12.77 4.08 -10.43
CA HIS A 400 -11.96 2.86 -10.29
C HIS A 400 -12.48 1.98 -9.14
N PRO A 401 -12.26 0.65 -9.21
CA PRO A 401 -12.88 -0.30 -8.28
C PRO A 401 -12.37 -0.20 -6.84
N PHE A 402 -11.20 0.42 -6.63
CA PHE A 402 -10.58 0.58 -5.30
C PHE A 402 -11.25 1.67 -4.44
N LEU A 403 -11.98 2.61 -5.05
CA LEU A 403 -12.45 3.80 -4.34
C LEU A 403 -13.50 3.47 -3.28
N ILE A 404 -14.53 2.72 -3.65
CA ILE A 404 -15.65 2.41 -2.76
C ILE A 404 -15.21 1.51 -1.58
N PRO A 405 -14.52 0.36 -1.80
CA PRO A 405 -13.98 -0.43 -0.70
C PRO A 405 -12.99 0.38 0.16
N GLY A 406 -12.20 1.22 -0.50
CA GLY A 406 -11.29 2.18 0.10
C GLY A 406 -11.94 3.08 1.14
N ILE A 407 -12.94 3.84 0.70
CA ILE A 407 -13.68 4.77 1.55
C ILE A 407 -14.40 4.02 2.67
N LEU A 408 -15.01 2.87 2.38
CA LEU A 408 -15.67 2.04 3.41
C LEU A 408 -14.69 1.62 4.51
N ILE A 409 -13.52 1.08 4.15
CA ILE A 409 -12.51 0.67 5.13
C ILE A 409 -12.05 1.86 5.96
N ILE A 410 -11.78 3.02 5.33
CA ILE A 410 -11.34 4.21 6.06
C ILE A 410 -12.43 4.70 7.02
N VAL A 411 -13.67 4.84 6.56
CA VAL A 411 -14.78 5.33 7.39
C VAL A 411 -15.03 4.39 8.58
N ILE A 412 -15.12 3.08 8.33
CA ILE A 412 -15.32 2.08 9.39
C ILE A 412 -14.16 2.13 10.38
N SER A 413 -12.92 2.19 9.89
CA SER A 413 -11.74 2.25 10.76
C SER A 413 -11.70 3.53 11.61
N ILE A 414 -12.03 4.69 11.04
CA ILE A 414 -12.12 5.97 11.80
C ILE A 414 -13.20 5.89 12.87
N ILE A 415 -14.38 5.35 12.55
CA ILE A 415 -15.47 5.17 13.53
C ILE A 415 -14.99 4.28 14.68
N ILE A 416 -14.35 3.14 14.37
CA ILE A 416 -13.84 2.25 15.41
C ILE A 416 -12.71 2.91 16.21
N ASN A 417 -11.82 3.69 15.59
CA ASN A 417 -10.80 4.45 16.32
C ASN A 417 -11.45 5.43 17.31
N PHE A 418 -12.48 6.17 16.90
CA PHE A 418 -13.22 7.07 17.78
C PHE A 418 -13.85 6.33 18.97
N ILE A 419 -14.42 5.15 18.73
CA ILE A 419 -15.01 4.33 19.80
C ILE A 419 -13.92 3.86 20.76
N ILE A 420 -12.87 3.21 20.27
CA ILE A 420 -11.80 2.66 21.11
C ILE A 420 -11.14 3.77 21.92
N ILE A 421 -10.79 4.89 21.28
CA ILE A 421 -10.09 5.96 21.97
C ILE A 421 -10.94 6.61 23.05
N HIS A 422 -12.25 6.76 22.84
CA HIS A 422 -13.16 7.32 23.84
C HIS A 422 -13.25 6.48 25.11
N PHE A 423 -13.09 5.15 24.99
CA PHE A 423 -13.08 4.24 26.14
C PHE A 423 -11.70 4.09 26.79
N MET A 424 -10.62 4.28 26.03
CA MET A 424 -9.24 4.10 26.53
C MET A 424 -8.65 5.35 27.18
N ILE A 425 -9.01 6.55 26.69
CA ILE A 425 -8.43 7.85 27.04
C ILE A 425 -9.56 8.85 27.15
#